data_AF-A0A125W3J0-F1
#
_entry.id   AF-A0A125W3J0-F1
#
_cell.length_a   1.000
_cell.length_b   1.000
_cell.length_c   1.000
_cell.angle_alpha   90.00
_cell.angle_beta   90.00
_cell.angle_gamma   90.00
#
_symmetry.space_group_name_H-M   'P 1'
#
loop_
_entity.id
_entity.type
_entity.pdbx_description
1 polymer ?
#
loop_
_entity_poly.entity_id
_entity_poly.type
_entity_poly.pdbx_seq_one_letter_code
_entity_poly.pdbx_strand_id
1 'polypeptide(L)'
;MEPEVFVELVKRMKGKLPITALCQLFGISRATYYRWTHRKDLGKLTPLEEAVRRLCFQHKFRYGYRKITALINQEYKVNKNTVQKIMRKYH
;
A
#
# COMPACT_ATOMS: atom_id res chain seq x y z
N MET A 1 -0.74 -8.32 -8.11
CA MET A 1 0.51 -7.65 -8.51
C MET A 1 0.56 -6.29 -7.84
N GLU A 2 1.62 -6.01 -7.09
CA GLU A 2 1.89 -4.71 -6.46
C GLU A 2 1.98 -3.61 -7.56
N PRO A 3 1.13 -2.55 -7.50
CA PRO A 3 1.11 -1.50 -8.51
C PRO A 3 2.47 -0.83 -8.77
N GLU A 4 3.25 -0.60 -7.72
CA GLU A 4 4.58 0.01 -7.81
C GLU A 4 5.56 -0.87 -8.58
N VAL A 5 5.57 -2.18 -8.28
CA VAL A 5 6.42 -3.17 -8.96
C VAL A 5 6.10 -3.23 -10.46
N PHE A 6 4.82 -3.21 -10.81
CA PHE A 6 4.42 -3.22 -12.22
C PHE A 6 4.82 -1.93 -12.95
N VAL A 7 4.63 -0.76 -12.33
CA VAL A 7 5.04 0.52 -12.92
C VAL A 7 6.56 0.55 -13.14
N GLU A 8 7.34 0.06 -12.18
CA GLU A 8 8.80 -0.05 -12.30
C GLU A 8 9.22 -1.03 -13.41
N LEU A 9 8.55 -2.19 -13.51
CA LEU A 9 8.76 -3.14 -14.61
C LEU A 9 8.52 -2.50 -15.98
N VAL A 10 7.39 -1.81 -16.14
CA VAL A 10 7.04 -1.14 -17.41
C VAL A 10 8.07 -0.07 -17.76
N LYS A 11 8.60 0.67 -16.78
CA LYS A 11 9.69 1.63 -17.00
C LYS A 11 10.97 0.95 -17.48
N ARG A 12 11.37 -0.16 -16.86
CA ARG A 12 12.58 -0.93 -17.26
C ARG A 12 12.46 -1.58 -18.64
N MET A 13 11.24 -1.96 -19.02
CA MET A 13 10.94 -2.57 -20.32
C MET A 13 10.63 -1.55 -21.42
N LYS A 14 10.69 -0.25 -21.12
CA LYS A 14 10.46 0.83 -22.09
C LYS A 14 11.43 0.69 -23.26
N GLY A 15 10.88 0.62 -24.47
CA GLY A 15 11.65 0.44 -25.71
C GLY A 15 11.91 -1.02 -26.10
N LYS A 16 11.69 -1.99 -25.20
CA LYS A 16 11.79 -3.44 -25.51
C LYS A 16 10.43 -4.06 -25.82
N LEU A 17 9.40 -3.66 -25.06
CA LEU A 17 8.03 -4.17 -25.24
C LEU A 17 7.03 -3.01 -25.21
N PRO A 18 5.94 -3.10 -26.01
CA PRO A 18 4.88 -2.13 -25.93
C PRO A 18 4.09 -2.30 -24.62
N ILE A 19 3.65 -1.17 -24.05
CA ILE A 19 2.86 -1.12 -22.81
C ILE A 19 1.61 -2.00 -22.92
N THR A 20 1.00 -2.07 -24.10
CA THR A 20 -0.16 -2.93 -24.40
C THR A 20 0.12 -4.41 -24.15
N ALA A 21 1.27 -4.91 -24.63
CA ALA A 21 1.64 -6.31 -24.46
C ALA A 21 1.92 -6.64 -22.98
N LEU A 22 2.60 -5.74 -22.26
CA LEU A 22 2.82 -5.90 -20.82
C LEU A 22 1.50 -5.90 -20.04
N CYS A 23 0.61 -4.95 -20.33
CA CYS A 23 -0.73 -4.90 -19.74
C CYS A 23 -1.52 -6.19 -19.99
N GLN A 24 -1.50 -6.73 -21.22
CA GLN A 24 -2.16 -8.00 -21.55
C GLN A 24 -1.54 -9.19 -20.81
N LEU A 25 -0.20 -9.30 -20.81
CA LEU A 25 0.53 -10.39 -20.15
C LEU A 25 0.21 -10.49 -18.66
N PHE A 26 0.06 -9.35 -17.98
CA PHE A 26 -0.22 -9.28 -16.55
C PHE A 26 -1.70 -9.11 -16.20
N GLY A 27 -2.60 -9.12 -17.19
CA GLY A 27 -4.05 -8.97 -16.98
C GLY A 27 -4.46 -7.60 -16.43
N ILE A 28 -3.70 -6.54 -16.73
CA ILE A 28 -3.91 -5.18 -16.23
C ILE A 28 -4.45 -4.31 -17.36
N SER A 29 -5.54 -3.58 -17.13
CA SER A 29 -6.03 -2.63 -18.14
C SER A 29 -5.05 -1.46 -18.31
N ARG A 30 -4.97 -0.91 -19.53
CA ARG A 30 -4.18 0.32 -19.79
C ARG A 30 -4.60 1.48 -18.89
N ALA A 31 -5.90 1.62 -18.64
CA ALA A 31 -6.44 2.67 -17.77
C ALA A 31 -5.94 2.53 -16.33
N THR A 32 -5.86 1.28 -15.82
CA THR A 32 -5.29 0.98 -14.50
C THR A 32 -3.81 1.36 -14.43
N TYR A 33 -3.02 0.99 -15.45
CA TYR A 33 -1.60 1.37 -15.54
C TYR A 33 -1.41 2.89 -15.47
N TYR A 34 -2.09 3.65 -16.34
CA TYR A 34 -1.92 5.11 -16.34
C TYR A 34 -2.41 5.74 -15.03
N ARG A 35 -3.51 5.22 -14.44
CA ARG A 35 -3.97 5.66 -13.11
C ARG A 35 -2.90 5.47 -12.04
N TRP A 36 -2.15 4.37 -12.07
CA TRP A 36 -1.03 4.15 -11.16
C TRP A 36 0.11 5.14 -11.39
N THR A 37 0.46 5.42 -12.66
CA THR A 37 1.53 6.38 -12.97
C THR A 37 1.24 7.82 -12.52
N HIS A 38 -0.03 8.19 -12.37
CA HIS A 38 -0.43 9.50 -11.86
C HIS A 38 -0.48 9.61 -10.33
N ARG A 39 -0.35 8.49 -9.59
CA ARG A 39 -0.30 8.51 -8.13
C ARG A 39 1.13 8.80 -7.64
N LYS A 40 1.29 9.88 -6.87
CA LYS A 40 2.59 10.29 -6.29
C LYS A 40 3.03 9.41 -5.11
N ASP A 41 2.08 8.74 -4.48
CA ASP A 41 2.18 7.91 -3.29
C ASP A 41 2.03 6.41 -3.61
N LEU A 42 2.17 6.02 -4.89
CA LEU A 42 2.06 4.63 -5.31
C LEU A 42 3.06 3.76 -4.54
N GLY A 43 2.55 2.79 -3.77
CA GLY A 43 3.37 1.85 -2.99
C GLY A 43 3.93 2.42 -1.67
N LYS A 44 3.79 3.72 -1.41
CA LYS A 44 4.24 4.35 -0.17
C LYS A 44 3.23 4.16 0.95
N LEU A 45 3.74 3.92 2.16
CA LEU A 45 2.94 3.94 3.37
C LEU A 45 2.67 5.38 3.77
N THR A 46 1.44 5.67 4.22
CA THR A 46 1.17 6.93 4.91
C THR A 46 1.86 6.93 6.28
N PRO A 47 2.19 8.11 6.86
CA PRO A 47 2.79 8.19 8.19
C PRO A 47 1.98 7.44 9.27
N LEU A 48 0.65 7.46 9.15
CA LEU A 48 -0.25 6.69 10.01
C LEU A 48 -0.09 5.18 9.81
N GLU A 49 -0.02 4.69 8.57
CA GLU A 49 0.19 3.27 8.30
C GLU A 49 1.55 2.79 8.83
N GLU A 50 2.59 3.59 8.68
CA GLU A 50 3.92 3.31 9.25
C GLU A 50 3.87 3.21 10.77
N ALA A 51 3.25 4.19 11.43
CA ALA A 51 3.13 4.22 12.88
C ALA A 51 2.30 3.03 13.41
N VAL A 52 1.19 2.69 12.76
CA VAL A 52 0.38 1.51 13.09
C VAL A 52 1.18 0.22 12.91
N ARG A 53 1.91 0.06 11.79
CA ARG A 53 2.77 -1.11 11.56
C ARG A 53 3.85 -1.21 12.63
N ARG A 54 4.53 -0.10 12.96
CA ARG A 54 5.57 -0.04 14.00
C ARG A 54 5.04 -0.53 15.35
N LEU A 55 3.87 -0.05 15.78
CA LEU A 55 3.25 -0.50 17.02
C LEU A 55 2.88 -1.99 17.00
N CYS A 56 2.39 -2.48 15.86
CA CYS A 56 2.09 -3.91 15.71
C CYS A 56 3.36 -4.77 15.85
N PHE A 57 4.46 -4.37 15.18
CA PHE A 57 5.76 -5.05 15.28
C PHE A 57 6.34 -5.02 16.70
N GLN A 58 6.33 -3.84 17.34
CA GLN A 58 6.82 -3.66 18.71
C GLN A 58 6.12 -4.60 19.70
N HIS A 59 4.82 -4.84 19.51
CA HIS A 59 4.03 -5.74 20.36
C HIS A 59 3.90 -7.16 19.79
N LYS A 60 4.74 -7.53 18.80
CA LYS A 60 4.78 -8.86 18.19
C LYS A 60 3.40 -9.34 17.71
N PHE A 61 2.59 -8.41 17.19
CA PHE A 61 1.22 -8.64 16.70
C PHE A 61 0.24 -9.25 17.72
N ARG A 62 0.58 -9.29 19.01
CA ARG A 62 -0.30 -9.80 20.07
C ARG A 62 -1.49 -8.87 20.34
N TYR A 63 -1.33 -7.59 20.01
CA TYR A 63 -2.32 -6.57 20.25
C TYR A 63 -3.26 -6.44 19.05
N GLY A 64 -4.55 -6.65 19.30
CA GLY A 64 -5.59 -6.37 18.32
C GLY A 64 -5.82 -4.87 18.10
N TYR A 65 -6.57 -4.55 17.05
CA TYR A 65 -6.78 -3.16 16.61
C TYR A 65 -7.33 -2.21 17.67
N ARG A 66 -8.13 -2.70 18.63
CA ARG A 66 -8.65 -1.88 19.74
C ARG A 66 -7.51 -1.36 20.63
N LYS A 67 -6.55 -2.22 20.96
CA LYS A 67 -5.38 -1.87 21.78
C LYS A 67 -4.42 -0.96 21.01
N ILE A 68 -4.16 -1.27 19.74
CA ILE A 68 -3.36 -0.40 18.85
C ILE A 68 -4.00 0.98 18.67
N THR A 69 -5.33 1.05 18.56
CA THR A 69 -6.05 2.34 18.49
C THR A 69 -5.82 3.19 19.74
N ALA A 70 -5.82 2.59 20.92
CA ALA A 70 -5.56 3.33 22.15
C ALA A 70 -4.13 3.91 22.19
N LEU A 71 -3.14 3.18 21.68
CA LEU A 71 -1.75 3.62 21.62
C LEU A 71 -1.54 4.73 20.56
N ILE A 72 -2.02 4.53 19.33
CA ILE A 72 -1.83 5.49 18.24
C ILE A 72 -2.56 6.83 18.49
N ASN A 73 -3.65 6.81 19.28
CA ASN A 73 -4.42 8.02 19.59
C ASN A 73 -3.74 8.97 20.58
N GLN A 74 -2.59 8.58 21.15
CA GLN A 74 -1.72 9.51 21.88
C GLN A 74 -1.12 10.57 20.95
N GLU A 75 -0.97 10.27 19.65
CA GLU A 75 -0.32 11.15 18.67
C GLU A 75 -1.22 11.54 17.49
N TYR A 76 -2.09 10.64 16.98
CA TYR A 76 -2.74 10.81 15.66
C TYR A 76 -4.26 11.09 15.68
N LYS A 77 -4.94 10.98 16.83
CA LYS A 77 -6.42 11.06 16.97
C LYS A 77 -7.19 10.46 15.78
N VAL A 78 -7.20 9.13 15.67
CA VAL A 78 -7.85 8.37 14.59
C VAL A 78 -8.98 7.47 15.09
N ASN A 79 -9.91 7.16 14.18
CA ASN A 79 -10.99 6.22 14.44
C ASN A 79 -10.45 4.78 14.48
N LYS A 80 -10.97 3.95 15.40
CA LYS A 80 -10.68 2.51 15.50
C LYS A 80 -10.87 1.76 14.18
N ASN A 81 -11.85 2.15 13.37
CA ASN A 81 -12.15 1.51 12.09
C ASN A 81 -11.04 1.78 11.06
N THR A 82 -10.39 2.95 11.13
CA THR A 82 -9.23 3.28 10.29
C THR A 82 -8.06 2.38 10.64
N VAL A 83 -7.74 2.24 11.92
CA VAL A 83 -6.68 1.35 12.41
C VAL A 83 -6.96 -0.11 12.01
N GLN A 84 -8.21 -0.56 12.16
CA GLN A 84 -8.61 -1.90 11.74
C GLN A 84 -8.41 -2.14 10.24
N LYS A 85 -8.79 -1.18 9.39
CA LYS A 85 -8.58 -1.27 7.94
C LYS A 85 -7.09 -1.35 7.60
N ILE A 86 -6.27 -0.52 8.25
CA ILE A 86 -4.81 -0.53 8.08
C ILE A 86 -4.24 -1.91 8.47
N MET A 87 -4.57 -2.41 9.66
CA MET A 87 -4.06 -3.71 10.12
C MET A 87 -4.48 -4.85 9.18
N ARG A 88 -5.72 -4.84 8.66
CA ARG A 88 -6.21 -5.83 7.69
C ARG A 88 -5.51 -5.76 6.34
N LYS A 89 -5.00 -4.60 5.94
CA LYS A 89 -4.26 -4.43 4.68
C LYS A 89 -2.90 -5.14 4.72
N TYR A 90 -2.33 -5.33 5.91
CA TYR A 90 -0.99 -5.88 6.13
C TYR A 90 -0.99 -7.16 6.97
N HIS A 91 -2.13 -7.85 7.06
CA HIS A 91 -2.27 -9.18 7.67
C HIS A 91 -2.15 -10.24 6.57
#